data_AF-A0A841MGE7-F1
#
_entry.id   AF-A0A841MGE7-F1
#
_cell.length_a   1.000
_cell.length_b   1.000
_cell.length_c   1.000
_cell.angle_alpha   90.00
_cell.angle_beta   90.00
_cell.angle_gamma   90.00
#
_symmetry.space_group_name_H-M   'P 1'
#
loop_
_entity.id
_entity.type
_entity.pdbx_description
1 polymer ?
#
loop_
_entity_poly.entity_id
_entity_poly.type
_entity_poly.pdbx_seq_one_letter_code
_entity_poly.pdbx_strand_id
1 'polypeptide(L)'
;MSHDPSHFCEQVKNFSQFIHLTLSGHTHGMQFGIEIPGLIKWSPASLRYPKWAGMYEELGRYLHVNRGFGFLAFPGRVGIWPEITVLTLKRKSES
;
A
#
# COMPACT_ATOMS: atom_id res chain seq x y z
N MET A 1 -6.21 7.02 -8.65
CA MET A 1 -4.94 6.32 -8.39
C MET A 1 -3.90 7.36 -8.03
N SER A 2 -3.03 7.10 -7.06
CA SER A 2 -1.94 8.01 -6.69
C SER A 2 -0.65 7.22 -6.56
N HIS A 3 0.43 7.69 -7.16
CA HIS A 3 1.70 6.97 -7.14
C HIS A 3 2.25 6.82 -5.71
N ASP A 4 2.33 7.93 -4.97
CA ASP A 4 2.85 7.97 -3.60
C ASP A 4 1.72 7.76 -2.58
N PRO A 5 1.83 6.76 -1.67
CA PRO A 5 0.83 6.55 -0.62
C PRO A 5 0.70 7.70 0.38
N SER A 6 1.69 8.59 0.51
CA SER A 6 1.61 9.78 1.38
C SER A 6 0.45 10.71 1.00
N HIS A 7 0.16 10.80 -0.30
CA HIS A 7 -0.94 11.61 -0.86
C HIS A 7 -2.30 11.24 -0.27
N PHE A 8 -2.48 9.98 0.13
CA PHE A 8 -3.71 9.56 0.80
C PHE A 8 -3.92 10.31 2.13
N CYS A 9 -2.87 10.38 2.93
CA CYS A 9 -2.91 11.03 4.24
C CYS A 9 -2.99 12.55 4.13
N GLU A 10 -2.32 13.12 3.14
CA GLU A 10 -2.23 14.57 2.96
C GLU A 10 -3.49 15.17 2.34
N GLN A 11 -4.11 14.46 1.38
CA GLN A 11 -5.21 15.02 0.59
C GLN A 11 -6.44 14.11 0.57
N VAL A 12 -6.29 12.83 0.20
CA VAL A 12 -7.45 11.97 -0.11
C VAL A 12 -8.39 11.78 1.08
N LYS A 13 -7.85 11.63 2.29
CA LYS A 13 -8.68 11.37 3.49
C LYS A 13 -9.58 12.55 3.87
N ASN A 14 -9.18 13.77 3.52
CA ASN A 14 -9.91 15.01 3.78
C ASN A 14 -10.59 15.57 2.51
N PHE A 15 -10.51 14.85 1.39
CA PHE A 15 -11.04 15.33 0.12
C PHE A 15 -12.58 15.36 0.16
N SER A 16 -13.15 16.45 -0.37
CA SER A 16 -14.60 16.70 -0.32
C SER A 16 -15.40 15.60 -1.02
N GLN A 17 -14.88 15.05 -2.11
CA GLN A 17 -15.45 13.86 -2.74
C GLN A 17 -14.99 12.59 -2.03
N PHE A 18 -15.91 11.66 -1.85
CA PHE A 18 -15.62 10.39 -1.22
C PHE A 18 -14.92 9.44 -2.19
N ILE A 19 -13.63 9.19 -1.93
CA ILE A 19 -12.81 8.25 -2.69
C ILE A 19 -12.80 6.94 -1.92
N HIS A 20 -13.58 5.96 -2.40
CA HIS A 20 -13.74 4.66 -1.74
C HIS A 20 -12.44 3.86 -1.67
N LEU A 21 -11.66 3.86 -2.76
CA LEU A 21 -10.43 3.08 -2.87
C LEU A 21 -9.34 3.88 -3.59
N THR A 22 -8.18 3.97 -2.97
CA THR A 22 -6.95 4.50 -3.56
C THR A 22 -5.95 3.38 -3.76
N LEU A 23 -5.41 3.26 -4.97
CA LEU A 23 -4.32 2.35 -5.30
C LEU A 23 -3.02 3.15 -5.41
N SER A 24 -1.98 2.68 -4.73
CA SER A 24 -0.66 3.31 -4.65
C SER A 24 0.49 2.31 -4.67
N GLY A 25 1.70 2.82 -4.85
CA GLY A 25 2.93 2.02 -4.87
C GLY A 25 4.13 2.82 -4.37
N HIS A 26 5.06 3.13 -5.27
CA HIS A 26 6.25 3.97 -5.04
C HIS A 26 7.47 3.31 -4.41
N THR A 27 7.37 2.78 -3.18
CA THR A 27 8.60 2.48 -2.41
C THR A 27 9.22 1.13 -2.72
N HIS A 28 8.46 0.19 -3.28
CA HIS A 28 8.84 -1.22 -3.43
C HIS A 28 9.28 -1.91 -2.12
N GLY A 29 8.89 -1.35 -0.96
CA GLY A 29 9.43 -1.75 0.34
C GLY A 29 10.95 -1.56 0.44
N MET A 30 11.49 -0.57 -0.29
CA MET A 30 12.92 -0.34 -0.51
C MET A 30 13.70 -1.59 -0.94
N GLN A 31 13.02 -2.64 -1.42
CA GLN A 31 13.58 -3.94 -1.81
C GLN A 31 14.21 -4.76 -0.68
N PHE A 32 14.02 -4.37 0.58
CA PHE A 32 14.48 -5.10 1.77
C PHE A 32 13.38 -5.16 2.83
N GLY A 33 13.22 -6.30 3.46
CA GLY A 33 12.27 -6.45 4.57
C GLY A 33 12.30 -7.83 5.20
N ILE A 34 11.47 -7.98 6.23
CA ILE A 34 11.17 -9.26 6.87
C ILE A 34 9.65 -9.37 6.91
N GLU A 35 9.13 -10.41 6.28
CA GLU A 35 7.70 -10.70 6.22
C GLU A 35 7.46 -12.15 6.67
N ILE A 36 6.97 -12.30 7.91
CA ILE A 36 6.46 -13.56 8.44
C ILE A 36 4.94 -13.36 8.61
N PRO A 37 4.10 -14.05 7.83
CA PRO A 37 2.66 -13.89 7.89
C PRO A 37 2.12 -13.99 9.32
N GLY A 38 1.37 -12.97 9.75
CA GLY A 38 0.76 -12.90 11.07
C GLY A 38 1.70 -12.55 12.24
N LEU A 39 3.02 -12.42 12.01
CA LEU A 39 3.98 -12.17 13.08
C LEU A 39 4.77 -10.87 12.89
N ILE A 40 5.42 -10.70 11.75
CA ILE A 40 6.24 -9.51 11.48
C ILE A 40 6.08 -9.08 10.04
N LYS A 41 5.94 -7.78 9.83
CA LYS A 41 5.97 -7.15 8.53
C LYS A 41 6.75 -5.85 8.65
N TRP A 42 8.01 -5.88 8.26
CA TRP A 42 8.91 -4.75 8.42
C TRP A 42 9.79 -4.53 7.17
N SER A 43 10.13 -3.27 6.93
CA SER A 43 11.02 -2.83 5.85
C SER A 43 11.61 -1.47 6.24
N PRO A 44 12.81 -1.07 5.76
CA PRO A 44 13.29 0.30 5.90
C PRO A 44 12.29 1.35 5.39
N ALA A 45 11.44 1.00 4.42
CA ALA A 45 10.37 1.87 3.93
C ALA A 45 9.43 2.32 5.06
N SER A 46 9.18 1.46 6.05
CA SER A 46 8.28 1.73 7.17
C SER A 46 8.75 2.89 8.07
N LEU A 47 10.05 3.18 8.09
CA LEU A 47 10.63 4.28 8.87
C LEU A 47 10.26 5.64 8.29
N ARG A 48 9.99 5.71 6.98
CA ARG A 48 9.66 6.95 6.27
C ARG A 48 8.18 7.02 5.85
N TYR A 49 7.58 5.88 5.58
CA TYR A 49 6.22 5.75 5.06
C TYR A 49 5.40 4.86 6.00
N PRO A 50 4.51 5.42 6.83
CA PRO A 50 3.66 4.62 7.72
C PRO A 50 2.78 3.62 6.95
N LYS A 51 2.35 4.02 5.74
CA LYS A 51 1.55 3.20 4.81
C LYS A 51 2.41 2.80 3.62
N TRP A 52 3.10 1.67 3.72
CA TRP A 52 4.13 1.27 2.76
C TRP A 52 3.86 -0.06 2.05
N ALA A 53 2.98 -0.92 2.58
CA ALA A 53 2.58 -2.16 1.92
C ALA A 53 1.27 -2.74 2.47
N GLY A 54 0.37 -3.13 1.56
CA GLY A 54 -0.90 -3.78 1.86
C GLY A 54 -2.09 -2.83 1.93
N MET A 55 -3.19 -3.32 2.51
CA MET A 55 -4.45 -2.61 2.66
C MET A 55 -4.51 -1.82 3.97
N TYR A 56 -4.99 -0.59 3.89
CA TYR A 56 -5.26 0.31 5.01
C TYR A 56 -6.67 0.87 4.88
N GLU A 57 -7.35 1.07 6.00
CA GLU A 57 -8.66 1.72 6.07
C GLU A 57 -8.58 2.91 7.04
N GLU A 58 -9.07 4.07 6.63
CA GLU A 58 -9.16 5.26 7.48
C GLU A 58 -10.39 6.08 7.06
N LEU A 59 -11.23 6.47 8.02
CA LEU A 59 -12.47 7.24 7.77
C LEU A 59 -13.40 6.60 6.71
N GLY A 60 -13.47 5.27 6.68
CA GLY A 60 -14.25 4.49 5.71
C GLY A 60 -13.68 4.49 4.29
N ARG A 61 -12.49 5.07 4.07
CA ARG A 61 -11.79 5.07 2.78
C ARG A 61 -10.66 4.05 2.82
N TYR A 62 -10.44 3.36 1.71
CA TYR A 62 -9.41 2.34 1.58
C TYR A 62 -8.19 2.85 0.81
N LEU A 63 -7.00 2.46 1.25
CA LEU A 63 -5.73 2.61 0.55
C LEU A 63 -5.08 1.24 0.39
N HIS A 64 -4.79 0.83 -0.84
CA HIS A 64 -3.91 -0.30 -1.11
C HIS A 64 -2.55 0.18 -1.59
N VAL A 65 -1.47 -0.26 -0.94
CA VAL A 65 -0.10 0.02 -1.34
C VAL A 65 0.54 -1.27 -1.86
N ASN A 66 0.74 -1.37 -3.17
CA ASN A 66 1.36 -2.53 -3.81
C ASN A 66 2.88 -2.33 -3.93
N ARG A 67 3.66 -3.36 -3.58
CA ARG A 67 5.14 -3.35 -3.59
C ARG A 67 5.75 -3.45 -5.00
N GLY A 68 4.93 -3.73 -6.00
CA GLY A 68 5.27 -3.81 -7.42
C GLY A 68 6.22 -4.96 -7.78
N PHE A 69 6.36 -5.17 -9.08
CA PHE A 69 7.36 -6.07 -9.67
C PHE A 69 8.65 -5.36 -10.08
N GLY A 70 8.61 -4.04 -10.23
CA GLY A 70 9.78 -3.23 -10.56
C GLY A 70 10.84 -3.20 -9.46
N PHE A 71 11.96 -2.56 -9.79
CA PHE A 71 13.08 -2.29 -8.90
C PHE A 71 13.46 -0.82 -8.98
N LEU A 72 14.14 -0.31 -7.94
CA LEU A 72 14.61 1.08 -7.92
C LEU A 72 15.90 1.24 -8.74
N ALA A 73 16.97 0.57 -8.30
CA ALA A 73 18.29 0.62 -8.94
C ALA A 73 18.99 -0.74 -8.91
N PHE A 74 18.85 -1.47 -7.79
CA PHE A 74 19.33 -2.83 -7.64
C PHE A 74 18.21 -3.81 -8.04
N PRO A 75 18.43 -4.78 -8.94
CA PRO A 75 17.35 -5.68 -9.39
C PRO A 75 16.98 -6.77 -8.37
N GLY A 76 17.70 -6.89 -7.25
CA GLY A 76 17.42 -7.89 -6.22
C GLY A 76 16.42 -7.43 -5.16
N ARG A 77 15.88 -8.41 -4.43
CA ARG A 77 14.98 -8.22 -3.27
C ARG A 77 15.38 -9.19 -2.17
N VAL A 78 15.32 -8.76 -0.91
CA VAL A 78 15.62 -9.63 0.25
C VAL A 78 14.47 -9.55 1.25
N GLY A 79 13.85 -10.71 1.51
CA GLY A 79 12.76 -10.86 2.47
C GLY A 79 11.50 -10.05 2.18
N ILE A 80 11.38 -9.47 0.97
CA ILE A 80 10.21 -8.74 0.49
C ILE A 80 9.89 -9.04 -0.98
N TRP A 81 9.13 -10.11 -1.19
CA TRP A 81 8.83 -10.62 -2.53
C TRP A 81 7.92 -9.66 -3.31
N PRO A 82 8.04 -9.60 -4.66
CA PRO A 82 7.03 -8.99 -5.52
C PRO A 82 5.65 -9.58 -5.28
N GLU A 83 4.60 -8.81 -5.59
CA GLU A 83 3.23 -9.27 -5.36
C GLU A 83 2.27 -8.89 -6.50
N ILE A 84 1.38 -9.82 -6.84
CA ILE A 84 0.16 -9.52 -7.61
C ILE A 84 -0.97 -9.37 -6.59
N THR A 85 -1.67 -8.24 -6.65
CA THR A 85 -2.86 -8.04 -5.82
C THR A 85 -4.12 -8.26 -6.66
N VAL A 86 -5.02 -9.10 -6.16
CA VAL A 86 -6.39 -9.23 -6.67
C VAL A 86 -7.32 -8.55 -5.68
N LEU A 87 -8.06 -7.54 -6.13
CA LEU A 87 -9.05 -6.84 -5.32
C LEU A 87 -10.45 -7.17 -5.82
N THR A 88 -11.29 -7.70 -4.94
CA THR A 88 -12.70 -7.97 -5.25
C THR A 88 -13.55 -6.84 -4.69
N LEU A 89 -14.16 -6.06 -5.58
CA LEU A 89 -15.10 -5.01 -5.19
C LEU A 89 -16.49 -5.61 -5.00
N LYS A 90 -17.13 -5.26 -3.89
CA LYS A 90 -18.51 -5.66 -3.60
C LYS A 90 -19.36 -4.40 -3.45
N ARG A 91 -20.55 -4.42 -4.05
CA ARG A 91 -21.57 -3.40 -3.74
C ARG A 91 -22.01 -3.61 -2.30
N LYS A 92 -22.19 -2.52 -1.55
CA LYS A 92 -22.84 -2.59 -0.25
C LYS A 92 -24.24 -3.17 -0.46
N SER A 93 -24.57 -4.26 0.22
CA SER A 93 -25.94 -4.76 0.28
C SER A 93 -26.79 -3.72 1.00
N GLU A 94 -27.93 -3.34 0.43
CA GLU A 94 -28.95 -2.57 1.15
C GLU A 94 -29.38 -3.40 2.36
N SER A 95 -29.35 -2.79 3.54
CA SER A 95 -29.77 -3.40 4.81
C SER A 95 -31.18 -2.93 5.13
#